data_AF-A0A814EF23-F1
#
_entry.id   AF-A0A814EF23-F1
#
_cell.length_a   1.000
_cell.length_b   1.000
_cell.length_c   1.000
_cell.angle_alpha   90.00
_cell.angle_beta   90.00
_cell.angle_gamma   90.00
#
_symmetry.space_group_name_H-M   'P 1'
#
loop_
_entity.id
_entity.type
_entity.pdbx_description
1 polymer ?
#
loop_
_entity_poly.entity_id
_entity_poly.type
_entity_poly.pdbx_seq_one_letter_code
_entity_poly.pdbx_strand_id
1 'polypeptide(L)'
;MHAWIDYGLDSNEGRTSIQHLNNIHGAFRNHTLNKDFVFILCCFTVDTIQIIEVFGWRHLDDREKRAIFDFYEQVGQRMNLKDRPTSLKEANIIVNNYIDSDICSRYTKQGQVLTNAIHTLVQKWYGRYLPASLIRILLNAIIYVVGGATFHRKLGLPEPSRFLLYIVYILAAIRRCIMQFVPPRNGIHHLSDNLMKKDYKCPVSQANFLQVGPSKLLQQL
;
A
#
# COMPACT_ATOMS: atom_id res chain seq x y z
N MET A 1 10.64 -4.04 2.13
CA MET A 1 9.60 -4.87 1.47
C MET A 1 10.13 -5.68 0.29
N HIS A 2 10.71 -5.10 -0.78
CA HIS A 2 11.19 -5.92 -1.92
C HIS A 2 12.15 -7.05 -1.46
N ALA A 3 13.11 -6.74 -0.59
CA ALA A 3 14.06 -7.72 -0.08
C ALA A 3 13.38 -8.92 0.61
N TRP A 4 12.23 -8.69 1.26
CA TRP A 4 11.46 -9.74 1.93
C TRP A 4 10.77 -10.67 0.94
N ILE A 5 10.32 -10.12 -0.20
CA ILE A 5 9.61 -10.84 -1.26
C ILE A 5 10.60 -11.60 -2.14
N ASP A 6 11.71 -10.95 -2.50
CA ASP A 6 12.71 -11.50 -3.41
C ASP A 6 13.62 -12.54 -2.74
N TYR A 7 14.01 -12.31 -1.47
CA TYR A 7 14.99 -13.15 -0.76
C TYR A 7 14.41 -13.87 0.47
N GLY A 8 13.18 -13.56 0.88
CA GLY A 8 12.56 -14.11 2.09
C GLY A 8 12.98 -13.38 3.38
N LEU A 9 12.19 -13.53 4.44
CA LEU A 9 12.41 -12.84 5.72
C LEU A 9 13.65 -13.31 6.48
N ASP A 10 14.06 -14.57 6.29
CA ASP A 10 15.16 -15.18 7.03
C ASP A 10 16.53 -15.03 6.35
N SER A 11 16.57 -14.50 5.12
CA SER A 11 17.81 -14.16 4.41
C SER A 11 18.57 -13.01 5.07
N ASN A 12 19.83 -12.83 4.70
CA ASN A 12 20.64 -11.71 5.18
C ASN A 12 20.03 -10.37 4.76
N GLU A 13 19.53 -10.27 3.53
CA GLU A 13 18.85 -9.12 2.96
C GLU A 13 17.54 -8.83 3.69
N GLY A 14 16.75 -9.88 3.96
CA GLY A 14 15.50 -9.80 4.70
C GLY A 14 15.69 -9.27 6.12
N ARG A 15 16.63 -9.87 6.86
CA ARG A 15 16.98 -9.46 8.23
C ARG A 15 17.51 -8.02 8.28
N THR A 16 18.42 -7.68 7.37
CA THR A 16 18.99 -6.32 7.27
C THR A 16 17.89 -5.30 6.98
N SER A 17 16.97 -5.62 6.06
CA SER A 17 15.85 -4.73 5.73
C SER A 17 14.88 -4.54 6.90
N ILE A 18 14.59 -5.60 7.68
CA ILE A 18 13.75 -5.49 8.88
C ILE A 18 14.45 -4.67 9.98
N GLN A 19 15.74 -4.90 10.20
CA GLN A 19 16.51 -4.13 11.19
C GLN A 19 16.52 -2.64 10.84
N HIS A 20 16.74 -2.31 9.56
CA HIS A 20 16.68 -0.93 9.08
C HIS A 20 15.29 -0.31 9.29
N LEU A 21 14.22 -1.05 8.98
CA LEU A 21 12.85 -0.61 9.22
C LEU A 21 12.59 -0.33 10.72
N ASN A 22 13.03 -1.23 11.60
CA ASN A 22 12.90 -1.09 13.04
C ASN A 22 13.65 0.15 13.55
N ASN A 23 14.82 0.48 12.99
CA ASN A 23 15.55 1.70 13.34
C ASN A 23 14.77 2.96 12.96
N ILE A 24 14.21 3.01 11.74
CA ILE A 24 13.39 4.14 11.29
C ILE A 24 12.17 4.30 12.20
N HIS A 25 11.39 3.23 12.41
CA HIS A 25 10.19 3.32 13.25
C HIS A 25 10.51 3.57 14.72
N GLY A 26 11.63 3.05 15.23
CA GLY A 26 12.12 3.29 16.58
C GLY A 26 12.35 4.78 16.87
N ALA A 27 12.82 5.55 15.87
CA ALA A 27 12.99 6.99 15.98
C ALA A 27 11.67 7.76 16.20
N PHE A 28 10.52 7.15 15.84
CA PHE A 28 9.18 7.75 15.98
C PHE A 28 8.32 7.12 17.06
N ARG A 29 8.87 6.22 17.90
CA ARG A 29 8.09 5.49 18.92
C ARG A 29 7.30 6.39 19.89
N ASN A 30 7.73 7.64 20.08
CA ASN A 30 7.05 8.62 20.94
C ASN A 30 5.87 9.34 20.24
N HIS A 31 5.72 9.19 18.93
CA HIS A 31 4.71 9.87 18.10
C HIS A 31 3.77 8.89 17.40
N THR A 32 4.10 7.60 17.35
CA THR A 32 3.30 6.55 16.71
C THR A 32 3.06 5.42 17.69
N LEU A 33 1.80 5.11 17.94
CA LEU A 33 1.40 4.09 18.90
C LEU A 33 1.52 2.69 18.30
N ASN A 34 1.68 1.67 19.14
CA ASN A 34 1.73 0.27 18.69
C ASN A 34 0.52 -0.09 17.82
N LYS A 35 -0.68 0.33 18.22
CA LYS A 35 -1.92 0.08 17.46
C LYS A 35 -1.90 0.68 16.05
N ASP A 36 -1.19 1.78 15.84
CA ASP A 36 -1.09 2.43 14.53
C ASP A 36 -0.20 1.58 13.60
N PHE A 37 0.87 0.99 14.14
CA PHE A 37 1.68 0.02 13.42
C PHE A 37 0.92 -1.28 13.12
N VAL A 38 0.18 -1.82 14.08
CA VAL A 38 -0.66 -3.01 13.87
C VAL A 38 -1.71 -2.73 12.80
N PHE A 39 -2.35 -1.57 12.80
CA PHE A 39 -3.30 -1.17 11.76
C PHE A 39 -2.65 -1.20 10.37
N ILE A 40 -1.50 -0.57 10.18
CA ILE A 40 -0.80 -0.58 8.88
C ILE A 40 -0.35 -1.98 8.48
N LEU A 41 0.09 -2.81 9.44
CA LEU A 41 0.39 -4.22 9.19
C LEU A 41 -0.83 -4.98 8.66
N CYS A 42 -2.01 -4.75 9.26
CA CYS A 42 -3.25 -5.35 8.82
C CYS A 42 -3.67 -4.86 7.43
N CYS A 43 -3.50 -3.57 7.13
CA CYS A 43 -3.74 -3.01 5.79
C CYS A 43 -2.90 -3.72 4.72
N PHE A 44 -1.62 -3.99 4.98
CA PHE A 44 -0.79 -4.75 4.03
C PHE A 44 -1.31 -6.17 3.74
N THR A 45 -2.04 -6.78 4.67
CA THR A 45 -2.70 -8.07 4.43
C THR A 45 -4.03 -7.89 3.71
N VAL A 46 -4.93 -7.11 4.31
CA VAL A 46 -6.34 -6.97 3.89
C VAL A 46 -6.43 -6.30 2.52
N ASP A 47 -5.77 -5.17 2.35
CA ASP A 47 -5.85 -4.39 1.11
C ASP A 47 -5.16 -5.12 -0.04
N THR A 48 -4.08 -5.86 0.22
CA THR A 48 -3.43 -6.71 -0.79
C THR A 48 -4.38 -7.78 -1.30
N ILE A 49 -5.06 -8.48 -0.40
CA ILE A 49 -6.07 -9.48 -0.78
C ILE A 49 -7.18 -8.81 -1.59
N GLN A 50 -7.71 -7.66 -1.13
CA GLN A 50 -8.76 -6.93 -1.83
C GLN A 50 -8.35 -6.49 -3.25
N ILE A 51 -7.13 -5.97 -3.40
CA ILE A 51 -6.58 -5.57 -4.70
C ILE A 51 -6.50 -6.77 -5.65
N ILE A 52 -6.03 -7.92 -5.17
CA ILE A 52 -5.91 -9.13 -6.00
C ILE A 52 -7.30 -9.69 -6.34
N GLU A 53 -8.22 -9.71 -5.38
CA GLU A 53 -9.58 -10.19 -5.58
C GLU A 53 -10.34 -9.37 -6.63
N VAL A 54 -10.09 -8.06 -6.73
CA VAL A 54 -10.70 -7.20 -7.74
C VAL A 54 -9.90 -7.18 -9.04
N PHE A 55 -8.62 -6.79 -8.99
CA PHE A 55 -7.80 -6.46 -10.15
C PHE A 55 -6.87 -7.60 -10.60
N GLY A 56 -6.76 -8.67 -9.80
CA GLY A 56 -5.97 -9.85 -10.13
C GLY A 56 -6.48 -10.61 -11.34
N TRP A 57 -5.61 -11.46 -11.88
CA TRP A 57 -5.93 -12.32 -13.01
C TRP A 57 -6.76 -13.56 -12.62
N ARG A 58 -6.85 -13.85 -11.32
CA ARG A 58 -7.78 -14.82 -10.73
C ARG A 58 -8.04 -14.49 -9.26
N HIS A 59 -9.05 -15.14 -8.69
CA HIS A 59 -9.31 -15.12 -7.25
C HIS A 59 -8.23 -15.90 -6.50
N LEU A 60 -7.98 -15.50 -5.25
CA LEU A 60 -7.08 -16.21 -4.35
C LEU A 60 -7.81 -17.38 -3.70
N ASP A 61 -7.15 -18.52 -3.60
CA ASP A 61 -7.66 -19.60 -2.75
C ASP A 61 -7.41 -19.28 -1.26
N ASP A 62 -8.04 -20.04 -0.37
CA ASP A 62 -7.93 -19.78 1.08
C ASP A 62 -6.51 -20.02 1.62
N ARG A 63 -5.71 -20.88 0.98
CA ARG A 63 -4.31 -21.12 1.38
C ARG A 63 -3.44 -19.93 1.03
N GLU A 64 -3.68 -19.29 -0.11
CA GLU A 64 -2.97 -18.08 -0.52
C GLU A 64 -3.32 -16.90 0.37
N LYS A 65 -4.60 -16.72 0.71
CA LYS A 65 -5.03 -15.70 1.68
C LYS A 65 -4.37 -15.89 3.03
N ARG A 66 -4.30 -17.15 3.52
CA ARG A 66 -3.57 -17.49 4.74
C ARG A 66 -2.08 -17.22 4.62
N ALA A 67 -1.43 -17.60 3.52
CA ALA A 67 0.00 -17.36 3.32
C ALA A 67 0.35 -15.86 3.33
N ILE A 68 -0.49 -15.00 2.75
CA ILE A 68 -0.33 -13.53 2.82
C ILE A 68 -0.44 -13.05 4.27
N PHE A 69 -1.43 -13.54 5.02
CA PHE A 69 -1.60 -13.21 6.43
C PHE A 69 -0.40 -13.67 7.27
N ASP A 70 0.00 -14.93 7.16
CA ASP A 70 1.12 -15.52 7.91
C ASP A 70 2.44 -14.80 7.61
N PHE A 71 2.64 -14.36 6.37
CA PHE A 71 3.80 -13.56 5.98
C PHE A 71 3.86 -12.23 6.75
N TYR A 72 2.75 -11.49 6.81
CA TYR A 72 2.72 -10.21 7.53
C TYR A 72 2.66 -10.37 9.05
N GLU A 73 2.08 -11.46 9.57
CA GLU A 73 2.18 -11.80 11.00
C GLU A 73 3.66 -11.94 11.40
N GLN A 74 4.44 -12.68 10.61
CA GLN A 74 5.87 -12.86 10.80
C GLN A 74 6.68 -11.57 10.71
N VAL A 75 6.27 -10.63 9.85
CA VAL A 75 6.84 -9.27 9.80
C VAL A 75 6.55 -8.54 11.11
N GLY A 76 5.28 -8.55 11.56
CA GLY A 76 4.87 -7.91 12.80
C GLY A 76 5.59 -8.48 14.03
N GLN A 77 5.82 -9.80 14.06
CA GLN A 77 6.60 -10.46 15.10
C GLN A 77 8.04 -9.93 15.14
N ARG A 78 8.71 -9.83 13.99
CA ARG A 78 10.09 -9.33 13.88
C ARG A 78 10.21 -7.82 14.13
N MET A 79 9.10 -7.09 14.03
CA MET A 79 8.96 -5.69 14.45
C MET A 79 8.66 -5.52 15.95
N ASN A 80 8.51 -6.62 16.71
CA ASN A 80 8.11 -6.63 18.13
C ASN A 80 6.77 -5.91 18.39
N LEU A 81 5.86 -5.94 17.42
CA LEU A 81 4.52 -5.35 17.61
C LEU A 81 3.71 -6.21 18.57
N LYS A 82 3.01 -5.57 19.50
CA LYS A 82 2.11 -6.25 20.45
C LYS A 82 0.69 -6.31 19.89
N ASP A 83 -0.16 -7.17 20.43
CA ASP A 83 -1.60 -7.25 20.09
C ASP A 83 -1.86 -7.39 18.58
N ARG A 84 -1.05 -8.21 17.91
CA ARG A 84 -1.19 -8.52 16.48
C ARG A 84 -2.44 -9.39 16.26
N PRO A 85 -3.10 -9.28 15.09
CA PRO A 85 -4.19 -10.20 14.77
C PRO A 85 -3.70 -11.64 14.75
N THR A 86 -4.54 -12.56 15.22
CA THR A 86 -4.33 -14.01 15.19
C THR A 86 -4.99 -14.67 13.98
N SER A 87 -5.79 -13.92 13.23
CA SER A 87 -6.45 -14.39 12.01
C SER A 87 -6.71 -13.26 11.01
N LEU A 88 -6.91 -13.64 9.74
CA LEU A 88 -7.34 -12.70 8.69
C LEU A 88 -8.67 -11.99 9.03
N LYS A 89 -9.60 -12.68 9.71
CA LYS A 89 -10.86 -12.08 10.16
C LYS A 89 -10.62 -10.97 11.18
N GLU A 90 -9.73 -11.21 12.13
CA GLU A 90 -9.35 -10.22 13.13
C GLU A 90 -8.63 -9.03 12.50
N ALA A 91 -7.72 -9.27 11.53
CA ALA A 91 -7.07 -8.20 10.77
C ALA A 91 -8.08 -7.29 10.06
N ASN A 92 -9.12 -7.86 9.44
CA ASN A 92 -10.22 -7.09 8.84
C ASN A 92 -10.98 -6.25 9.87
N ILE A 93 -11.28 -6.81 11.05
CA ILE A 93 -11.96 -6.08 12.13
C ILE A 93 -11.10 -4.90 12.61
N ILE A 94 -9.79 -5.11 12.80
CA ILE A 94 -8.85 -4.06 13.19
C ILE A 94 -8.85 -2.92 12.16
N VAL A 95 -8.74 -3.24 10.86
CA VAL A 95 -8.75 -2.26 9.78
C VAL A 95 -10.04 -1.44 9.79
N ASN A 96 -11.20 -2.11 9.81
CA ASN A 96 -12.49 -1.45 9.80
C ASN A 96 -12.69 -0.57 11.05
N ASN A 97 -12.41 -1.09 12.25
CA ASN A 97 -12.56 -0.32 13.49
C ASN A 97 -11.65 0.92 13.51
N TYR A 98 -10.42 0.80 13.02
CA TYR A 98 -9.50 1.93 12.93
C TYR A 98 -9.98 2.98 11.92
N ILE A 99 -10.45 2.54 10.74
CA ILE A 99 -11.01 3.39 9.69
C ILE A 99 -12.33 4.03 10.12
N ASP A 100 -13.16 3.39 10.93
CA ASP A 100 -14.43 3.95 11.39
C ASP A 100 -14.22 4.93 12.55
N SER A 101 -13.22 4.70 13.41
CA SER A 101 -12.91 5.58 14.54
C SER A 101 -12.60 7.03 14.10
N ASP A 102 -13.37 8.00 14.58
CA ASP A 102 -13.16 9.43 14.32
C ASP A 102 -11.91 10.02 14.99
N ILE A 103 -11.29 9.30 15.93
CA ILE A 103 -10.04 9.74 16.57
C ILE A 103 -8.83 9.20 15.79
N CYS A 104 -8.76 7.89 15.60
CA CYS A 104 -7.61 7.20 14.99
C CYS A 104 -7.40 7.55 13.50
N SER A 105 -8.47 7.70 12.72
CA SER A 105 -8.42 7.96 11.27
C SER A 105 -9.05 9.30 10.89
N ARG A 106 -8.98 10.29 11.78
CA ARG A 106 -9.54 11.62 11.53
C ARG A 106 -8.95 12.25 10.27
N TYR A 107 -9.79 13.03 9.57
CA TYR A 107 -9.31 13.91 8.52
C TYR A 107 -8.28 14.91 9.07
N THR A 108 -7.18 15.11 8.32
CA THR A 108 -6.17 16.12 8.64
C THR A 108 -5.72 16.85 7.37
N LYS A 109 -5.35 18.13 7.51
CA LYS A 109 -4.80 18.91 6.38
C LYS A 109 -3.52 18.26 5.84
N GLN A 110 -2.65 17.77 6.72
CA GLN A 110 -1.41 17.08 6.37
C GLN A 110 -1.69 15.78 5.59
N GLY A 111 -2.69 14.99 6.02
CA GLY A 111 -3.13 13.80 5.29
C GLY A 111 -3.68 14.13 3.90
N GLN A 112 -4.41 15.23 3.76
CA GLN A 112 -4.88 15.69 2.45
C GLN A 112 -3.72 16.12 1.53
N VAL A 113 -2.72 16.84 2.06
CA VAL A 113 -1.50 17.20 1.33
C VAL A 113 -0.77 15.94 0.85
N LEU A 114 -0.59 14.95 1.73
CA LEU A 114 0.03 13.67 1.38
C LEU A 114 -0.76 12.93 0.28
N THR A 115 -2.09 12.87 0.40
CA THR A 115 -2.97 12.25 -0.60
C THR A 115 -2.82 12.92 -1.97
N ASN A 116 -2.80 14.25 -2.03
CA ASN A 116 -2.57 15.00 -3.25
C ASN A 116 -1.16 14.81 -3.83
N ALA A 117 -0.15 14.66 -2.97
CA ALA A 117 1.22 14.36 -3.40
C ALA A 117 1.31 12.97 -4.06
N ILE A 118 0.62 11.95 -3.50
CA ILE A 118 0.52 10.62 -4.10
C ILE A 118 -0.16 10.69 -5.48
N HIS A 119 -1.29 11.41 -5.60
CA HIS A 119 -1.93 11.64 -6.90
C HIS A 119 -0.97 12.28 -7.92
N THR A 120 -0.24 13.31 -7.51
CA THR A 120 0.74 13.99 -8.35
C THR A 120 1.87 13.05 -8.80
N LEU A 121 2.34 12.18 -7.90
CA LEU A 121 3.37 11.19 -8.21
C LEU A 121 2.90 10.20 -9.28
N VAL A 122 1.70 9.63 -9.11
CA VAL A 122 1.13 8.68 -10.07
C VAL A 122 0.85 9.35 -11.41
N GLN A 123 0.38 10.61 -11.41
CA GLN A 123 0.24 11.41 -12.64
C GLN A 123 1.57 11.55 -13.38
N LYS A 124 2.70 11.73 -12.68
CA LYS A 124 4.02 11.80 -13.33
C LYS A 124 4.46 10.48 -13.93
N TRP A 125 4.18 9.36 -13.25
CA TRP A 125 4.53 8.03 -13.76
C TRP A 125 3.78 7.66 -15.03
N TYR A 126 2.50 8.02 -15.11
CA TYR A 126 1.62 7.64 -16.22
C TYR A 126 1.28 8.78 -17.19
N GLY A 127 1.74 10.00 -16.92
CA GLY A 127 1.39 11.21 -17.69
C GLY A 127 1.89 11.19 -19.14
N ARG A 128 2.87 10.33 -19.46
CA ARG A 128 3.29 10.07 -20.85
C ARG A 128 2.21 9.33 -21.65
N TYR A 129 1.36 8.56 -20.98
CA TYR A 129 0.39 7.66 -21.62
C TYR A 129 -1.05 8.18 -21.51
N LEU A 130 -1.39 8.92 -20.45
CA LEU A 130 -2.75 9.39 -20.18
C LEU A 130 -2.76 10.84 -19.66
N PRO A 131 -3.83 11.62 -19.92
CA PRO A 131 -4.00 12.94 -19.32
C PRO A 131 -4.03 12.89 -17.79
N ALA A 132 -3.44 13.90 -17.13
CA ALA A 132 -3.35 13.96 -15.67
C ALA A 132 -4.72 13.94 -14.97
N SER A 133 -5.75 14.56 -15.57
CA SER A 133 -7.13 14.54 -15.06
C SER A 133 -7.70 13.13 -15.04
N LEU A 134 -7.51 12.37 -16.13
CA LEU A 134 -7.97 10.98 -16.22
C LEU A 134 -7.26 10.08 -15.20
N ILE A 135 -5.93 10.23 -15.04
CA ILE A 135 -5.18 9.48 -14.03
C ILE A 135 -5.72 9.75 -12.63
N ARG A 136 -6.01 11.01 -12.30
CA ARG A 136 -6.59 11.39 -11.00
C ARG A 136 -7.96 10.75 -10.78
N ILE A 137 -8.83 10.76 -11.80
CA ILE A 137 -10.16 10.15 -11.75
C ILE A 137 -10.05 8.64 -11.50
N LEU A 138 -9.18 7.95 -12.25
CA LEU A 138 -8.99 6.50 -12.13
C LEU A 138 -8.38 6.12 -10.77
N LEU A 139 -7.36 6.84 -10.32
CA LEU A 139 -6.73 6.58 -9.02
C LEU A 139 -7.72 6.81 -7.87
N ASN A 140 -8.55 7.85 -7.97
CA ASN A 140 -9.62 8.12 -7.01
C ASN A 140 -10.63 6.95 -6.93
N ALA A 141 -11.01 6.39 -8.09
CA ALA A 141 -11.89 5.22 -8.14
C ALA A 141 -11.23 3.97 -7.56
N ILE A 142 -9.94 3.73 -7.83
CA ILE A 142 -9.20 2.59 -7.27
C ILE A 142 -9.11 2.69 -5.74
N ILE A 143 -8.81 3.88 -5.20
CA ILE A 143 -8.77 4.10 -3.74
C ILE A 143 -10.13 3.81 -3.12
N TYR A 144 -11.23 4.23 -3.76
CA TYR A 144 -12.59 3.92 -3.29
C TYR A 144 -12.89 2.41 -3.30
N VAL A 145 -12.54 1.72 -4.39
CA VAL A 145 -12.79 0.28 -4.54
C VAL A 145 -12.03 -0.56 -3.51
N VAL A 146 -10.80 -0.16 -3.17
CA VAL A 146 -9.95 -0.90 -2.23
C VAL A 146 -10.25 -0.51 -0.78
N GLY A 147 -10.26 0.78 -0.46
CA GLY A 147 -10.39 1.26 0.92
C GLY A 147 -11.85 1.46 1.38
N GLY A 148 -12.81 1.41 0.47
CA GLY A 148 -14.22 1.64 0.77
C GLY A 148 -14.58 3.12 1.02
N ALA A 149 -15.88 3.37 1.18
CA ALA A 149 -16.43 4.72 1.25
C ALA A 149 -15.94 5.52 2.48
N THR A 150 -15.82 4.87 3.65
CA THR A 150 -15.38 5.57 4.88
C THR A 150 -13.95 6.07 4.77
N PHE A 151 -13.01 5.20 4.36
CA PHE A 151 -11.61 5.58 4.17
C PHE A 151 -11.47 6.67 3.12
N HIS A 152 -12.12 6.49 1.97
CA HIS A 152 -12.09 7.42 0.86
C HIS A 152 -12.57 8.83 1.27
N ARG A 153 -13.68 8.91 2.01
CA ARG A 153 -14.18 10.16 2.59
C ARG A 153 -13.20 10.79 3.57
N LYS A 154 -12.53 9.98 4.42
CA LYS A 154 -11.52 10.45 5.38
C LYS A 154 -10.25 11.01 4.73
N LEU A 155 -9.98 10.65 3.48
CA LEU A 155 -8.94 11.29 2.66
C LEU A 155 -9.38 12.64 2.05
N GLY A 156 -10.65 13.02 2.18
CA GLY A 156 -11.20 14.25 1.60
C GLY A 156 -11.26 14.21 0.07
N LEU A 157 -11.45 13.01 -0.50
CA LEU A 157 -11.54 12.79 -1.94
C LEU A 157 -12.99 12.89 -2.42
N PRO A 158 -13.25 13.38 -3.66
CA PRO A 158 -14.60 13.45 -4.21
C PRO A 158 -15.10 12.04 -4.54
N GLU A 159 -16.34 11.72 -4.14
CA GLU A 159 -16.89 10.38 -4.36
C GLU A 159 -16.97 10.05 -5.86
N PRO A 160 -16.43 8.89 -6.30
CA PRO A 160 -16.56 8.44 -7.69
C PRO A 160 -18.02 8.18 -8.07
N SER A 161 -18.39 8.48 -9.31
CA SER A 161 -19.74 8.14 -9.78
C SER A 161 -19.92 6.63 -9.87
N ARG A 162 -21.15 6.15 -9.65
CA ARG A 162 -21.49 4.72 -9.79
C ARG A 162 -21.17 4.18 -11.19
N PHE A 163 -21.36 5.01 -12.22
CA PHE A 163 -21.00 4.67 -13.59
C PHE A 163 -19.49 4.42 -13.74
N LEU A 164 -18.65 5.30 -13.18
CA LEU A 164 -17.21 5.11 -13.20
C LEU A 164 -16.79 3.83 -12.47
N LEU A 165 -17.36 3.56 -11.29
CA LEU A 165 -17.07 2.32 -10.55
C LEU A 165 -17.46 1.08 -11.36
N TYR A 166 -18.63 1.10 -12.00
CA TYR A 166 -19.07 0.02 -12.89
C TYR A 166 -18.06 -0.22 -14.02
N ILE A 167 -17.61 0.85 -14.70
CA ILE A 167 -16.59 0.74 -15.76
C ILE A 167 -15.28 0.15 -15.22
N VAL A 168 -14.83 0.56 -14.04
CA VAL A 168 -13.61 0.02 -13.40
C VAL A 168 -13.74 -1.49 -13.17
N TYR A 169 -14.87 -1.96 -12.64
CA TYR A 169 -15.10 -3.40 -12.42
C TYR A 169 -15.17 -4.18 -13.74
N ILE A 170 -15.82 -3.64 -14.77
CA ILE A 170 -15.89 -4.27 -16.09
C ILE A 170 -14.50 -4.36 -16.73
N LEU A 171 -13.70 -3.30 -16.68
CA LEU A 171 -12.33 -3.32 -17.20
C LEU A 171 -11.45 -4.32 -16.44
N ALA A 172 -11.61 -4.43 -15.12
CA ALA A 172 -10.92 -5.44 -14.32
C ALA A 172 -11.33 -6.87 -14.74
N ALA A 173 -12.62 -7.12 -14.98
CA ALA A 173 -13.12 -8.41 -15.44
C ALA A 173 -12.63 -8.76 -16.86
N ILE A 174 -12.66 -7.81 -17.80
CA ILE A 174 -12.11 -7.99 -19.15
C ILE A 174 -10.62 -8.31 -19.07
N ARG A 175 -9.86 -7.54 -18.30
CA ARG A 175 -8.42 -7.77 -18.09
C ARG A 175 -8.18 -9.17 -17.51
N ARG A 176 -8.99 -9.59 -16.53
CA ARG A 176 -8.93 -10.93 -15.94
C ARG A 176 -9.07 -12.02 -17.01
N CYS A 177 -10.09 -11.92 -17.87
CA CYS A 177 -10.31 -12.87 -18.96
C CYS A 177 -9.13 -12.88 -19.94
N ILE A 178 -8.62 -11.72 -20.36
CA ILE A 178 -7.47 -11.63 -21.28
C ILE A 178 -6.23 -12.31 -20.68
N MET A 179 -5.97 -12.09 -19.38
CA MET A 179 -4.80 -12.66 -18.72
C MET A 179 -4.82 -14.19 -18.61
N GLN A 180 -5.97 -14.84 -18.76
CA GLN A 180 -6.05 -16.31 -18.80
C GLN A 180 -5.40 -16.92 -20.05
N PHE A 181 -5.23 -16.11 -21.11
CA PHE A 181 -4.59 -16.52 -22.36
C PHE A 181 -3.12 -16.09 -22.46
N VAL A 182 -2.64 -15.30 -21.49
CA VAL A 182 -1.23 -14.90 -21.45
C VAL A 182 -0.44 -16.02 -20.78
N PRO A 183 0.62 -16.56 -21.43
CA PRO A 183 1.38 -17.65 -20.86
C PRO A 183 1.97 -17.26 -19.49
N PRO A 184 2.06 -18.21 -18.54
CA PRO A 184 2.69 -17.96 -17.25
C PRO A 184 4.15 -17.54 -17.46
N ARG A 185 4.70 -16.80 -16.50
CA ARG A 185 6.11 -16.40 -16.55
C ARG A 185 7.00 -17.63 -16.41
N ASN A 186 8.00 -17.75 -17.29
CA ASN A 186 8.94 -18.87 -17.32
C ASN A 186 10.22 -18.64 -16.48
N GLY A 187 10.32 -17.49 -15.81
CA GLY A 187 11.49 -17.13 -15.01
C GLY A 187 11.12 -16.17 -13.90
N ILE A 188 11.97 -16.14 -12.87
CA ILE A 188 11.86 -15.18 -11.78
C ILE A 188 12.17 -13.79 -12.35
N HIS A 189 11.28 -12.84 -12.11
CA HIS A 189 11.49 -11.46 -12.48
C HIS A 189 11.44 -10.63 -11.21
N HIS A 190 12.62 -10.29 -10.67
CA HIS A 190 12.68 -9.40 -9.53
C HIS A 190 12.30 -8.00 -10.00
N LEU A 191 11.18 -7.50 -9.50
CA LEU A 191 10.73 -6.15 -9.82
C LEU A 191 11.79 -5.12 -9.41
N SER A 192 12.55 -5.42 -8.34
CA SER A 192 13.69 -4.64 -7.84
C SER A 192 14.81 -4.48 -8.86
N ASP A 193 15.10 -5.49 -9.70
CA ASP A 193 16.16 -5.42 -10.72
C ASP A 193 15.96 -4.27 -11.71
N ASN A 194 14.70 -3.95 -12.00
CA ASN A 194 14.34 -2.88 -12.93
C ASN A 194 13.99 -1.58 -12.21
N LEU A 195 13.33 -1.66 -11.06
CA LEU A 195 12.89 -0.47 -10.31
C LEU A 195 14.04 0.22 -9.58
N MET A 196 14.99 -0.52 -9.01
CA MET A 196 16.11 0.06 -8.25
C MET A 196 17.21 0.63 -9.16
N LYS A 197 17.30 0.14 -10.40
CA LYS A 197 18.21 0.68 -11.43
C LYS A 197 17.64 1.90 -12.14
N LYS A 198 16.33 2.15 -12.02
CA LYS A 198 15.70 3.35 -12.56
C LYS A 198 15.96 4.51 -11.60
N ASP A 199 16.69 5.50 -12.07
CA ASP A 199 16.65 6.83 -11.48
C ASP A 199 15.21 7.34 -11.59
N TYR A 200 14.53 7.43 -10.44
CA TYR A 200 13.15 7.87 -10.39
C TYR A 200 12.97 9.31 -10.87
N LYS A 201 14.06 10.07 -11.11
CA LYS A 201 14.10 11.46 -11.60
C LYS A 201 12.89 12.24 -11.08
N CYS A 202 12.63 12.12 -9.79
CA CYS A 202 11.45 12.68 -9.17
C CYS A 202 11.87 14.04 -8.59
N PRO A 203 11.75 15.16 -9.33
CA PRO A 203 12.10 16.47 -8.78
C PRO A 203 11.28 16.81 -7.53
N VAL A 204 10.11 16.17 -7.36
CA VAL A 204 9.28 16.30 -6.16
C VAL A 204 9.93 15.62 -4.97
N SER A 205 10.65 14.51 -5.13
CA SER A 205 11.38 13.92 -4.00
C SER A 205 12.51 14.86 -3.57
N GLN A 206 13.27 15.41 -4.52
CA GLN A 206 14.38 16.32 -4.21
C GLN A 206 13.93 17.63 -3.54
N ALA A 207 12.82 18.24 -3.99
CA ALA A 207 12.32 19.49 -3.41
C ALA A 207 11.46 19.28 -2.15
N ASN A 208 10.75 18.14 -2.04
CA ASN A 208 9.84 17.88 -0.93
C ASN A 208 10.39 16.96 0.16
N PHE A 209 11.57 16.32 0.02
CA PHE A 209 12.17 15.61 1.17
C PHE A 209 12.37 16.56 2.38
N LEU A 210 12.59 17.85 2.12
CA LEU A 210 12.65 18.90 3.14
C LEU A 210 11.28 19.28 3.75
N GLN A 211 10.17 18.87 3.14
CA GLN A 211 8.80 19.22 3.55
C GLN A 211 7.94 18.01 3.99
N VAL A 212 8.30 16.81 3.54
CA VAL A 212 7.70 15.53 3.94
C VAL A 212 8.81 14.61 4.38
N GLY A 213 9.06 14.67 5.68
CA GLY A 213 10.14 13.98 6.34
C GLY A 213 10.34 14.62 7.72
N PRO A 214 10.52 13.83 8.78
CA PRO A 214 10.89 14.37 10.08
C PRO A 214 12.24 15.11 9.94
N SER A 215 12.25 16.41 10.22
CA SER A 215 13.46 17.25 10.13
C SER A 215 14.65 16.69 10.90
N LYS A 216 14.39 15.93 11.98
CA LYS A 216 15.40 15.21 12.77
C LYS A 216 16.20 14.17 11.99
N LEU A 217 15.64 13.55 10.95
CA LEU A 217 16.35 12.60 10.10
C LEU A 217 17.17 13.30 9.01
N LEU A 218 16.73 14.48 8.57
CA LEU A 218 17.42 15.28 7.55
C LEU A 218 18.68 15.96 8.10
N GLN A 219 18.76 16.17 9.42
CA GLN A 219 19.93 16.75 10.09
C GLN A 219 21.08 15.74 10.29
N GLN A 220 20.83 14.46 10.04
CA GLN A 220 21.81 13.38 10.18
C GLN A 220 22.38 12.90 8.83
N LEU A 221 21.97 13.54 7.74
CA LEU A 221 22.49 13.36 6.37
C LEU A 221 23.35 14.57 5.98
#